data_AF-A0A962H914-F1
#
_entry.id   AF-A0A962H914-F1
#
_cell.length_a   1.000
_cell.length_b   1.000
_cell.length_c   1.000
_cell.angle_alpha   90.00
_cell.angle_beta   90.00
_cell.angle_gamma   90.00
#
_symmetry.space_group_name_H-M   'P 1'
#
loop_
_entity.id
_entity.type
_entity.pdbx_description
1 polymer ?
#
loop_
_entity_poly.entity_id
_entity_poly.type
_entity_poly.pdbx_seq_one_letter_code
_entity_poly.pdbx_strand_id
1 'polypeptide(L)'
;MIEQIPTEIQGLAVALGCGLLIGVEREQHKLSKVSDDPEGGQPAGVRTCALIALSGGTAALLGIVALAVAGVFVAAISIASYLSSRHAHPGLTTEVMLVFTFLIGALAMEQPALAAGLAVISTILLQAKEWLHRFAKQTLSEN
;
A
#
# COMPACT_ATOMS: atom_id res chain seq x y z
N MET A 1 7.94 4.06 36.09
CA MET A 1 6.57 4.45 35.67
C MET A 1 6.66 4.81 34.19
N ILE A 2 6.74 3.79 33.34
CA ILE A 2 6.76 3.97 31.89
C ILE A 2 5.30 4.14 31.50
N GLU A 3 4.94 5.27 30.90
CA GLU A 3 3.60 5.52 30.39
C GLU A 3 3.14 4.32 29.56
N GLN A 4 2.08 3.66 30.01
CA GLN A 4 1.36 2.71 29.17
C GLN A 4 0.72 3.52 28.04
N ILE A 5 1.41 3.58 26.90
CA ILE A 5 0.79 4.04 25.65
C ILE A 5 -0.48 3.20 25.49
N PRO A 6 -1.67 3.82 25.34
CA PRO A 6 -2.88 3.07 25.11
C PRO A 6 -2.70 2.24 23.83
N THR A 7 -3.08 0.96 23.90
CA THR A 7 -2.88 -0.02 22.83
C THR A 7 -3.43 0.45 21.47
N GLU A 8 -4.45 1.31 21.50
CA GLU A 8 -5.02 1.98 20.31
C GLU A 8 -4.02 2.93 19.63
N ILE A 9 -3.31 3.76 20.40
CA ILE A 9 -2.29 4.67 19.86
C ILE A 9 -1.12 3.86 19.30
N GLN A 10 -0.72 2.79 19.97
CA GLN A 10 0.31 1.89 19.45
C GLN A 10 -0.11 1.27 18.12
N GLY A 11 -1.34 0.74 18.03
CA GLY A 11 -1.88 0.19 16.80
C GLY A 11 -1.91 1.23 15.67
N LEU A 12 -2.41 2.44 15.94
CA LEU A 12 -2.48 3.53 14.95
C LEU A 12 -1.10 3.99 14.50
N ALA A 13 -0.13 4.06 15.42
CA ALA A 13 1.26 4.35 15.08
C ALA A 13 1.86 3.28 14.16
N VAL A 14 1.59 2.00 14.42
CA VAL A 14 2.02 0.90 13.54
C VAL A 14 1.31 0.96 12.20
N ALA A 15 0.00 1.20 12.15
CA ALA A 15 -0.76 1.38 10.91
C ALA A 15 -0.16 2.51 10.06
N LEU A 16 0.11 3.66 10.67
CA LEU A 16 0.75 4.81 10.02
C LEU A 16 2.13 4.42 9.47
N GLY A 17 2.97 3.79 10.30
CA GLY A 17 4.32 3.35 9.91
C GLY A 17 4.28 2.37 8.74
N CYS A 18 3.37 1.40 8.76
CA CYS A 18 3.16 0.46 7.66
C CYS A 18 2.73 1.17 6.37
N GLY A 19 1.77 2.10 6.46
CA GLY A 19 1.30 2.88 5.32
C GLY A 19 2.39 3.77 4.72
N LEU A 20 3.23 4.38 5.56
CA LEU A 20 4.38 5.18 5.13
C LEU A 20 5.44 4.32 4.44
N LEU A 21 5.79 3.17 5.03
CA LEU A 21 6.78 2.23 4.49
C LEU A 21 6.38 1.73 3.09
N ILE A 22 5.14 1.24 2.95
CA ILE A 22 4.59 0.81 1.65
C ILE A 22 4.54 1.99 0.67
N GLY A 23 4.15 3.16 1.16
CA GLY A 23 4.04 4.38 0.37
C GLY A 23 5.37 4.87 -0.20
N VAL A 24 6.46 4.81 0.58
CA VAL A 24 7.80 5.24 0.16
C VAL A 24 8.30 4.40 -1.01
N GLU A 25 8.17 3.09 -0.89
CA GLU A 25 8.64 2.16 -1.93
C GLU A 25 7.82 2.31 -3.21
N ARG A 26 6.52 2.55 -3.08
CA ARG A 26 5.66 2.84 -4.23
C ARG A 26 6.00 4.17 -4.93
N GLU A 27 6.45 5.17 -4.18
CA GLU A 27 6.93 6.44 -4.75
C GLU A 27 8.28 6.26 -5.46
N GLN A 28 9.19 5.44 -4.90
CA GLN A 28 10.43 5.04 -5.58
C GLN A 28 10.16 4.29 -6.90
N HIS A 29 9.21 3.35 -6.89
CA HIS A 29 8.70 2.67 -8.10
C HIS A 29 8.19 3.66 -9.16
N LYS A 30 7.51 4.74 -8.75
CA LYS A 30 7.06 5.78 -9.67
C LYS A 30 8.24 6.49 -10.32
N LEU A 31 9.24 6.89 -9.53
CA LEU A 31 10.46 7.54 -10.04
C LEU A 31 11.26 6.61 -10.97
N SER A 32 11.34 5.32 -10.67
CA SER A 32 12.02 4.28 -11.46
C SER A 32 11.41 3.99 -12.83
N LYS A 33 10.12 4.29 -13.03
CA LYS A 33 9.38 4.07 -14.29
C LYS A 33 9.30 5.30 -15.21
N VAL A 34 9.55 6.51 -14.69
CA VAL A 34 9.55 7.76 -15.49
C VAL A 34 10.58 7.71 -16.64
N SER A 35 11.60 6.85 -16.54
CA SER A 35 12.61 6.67 -17.60
C SER A 35 12.13 5.87 -18.83
N ASP A 36 10.99 5.18 -18.77
CA ASP A 36 10.54 4.26 -19.83
C ASP A 36 9.15 4.61 -20.41
N ASP A 37 8.30 5.36 -19.69
CA ASP A 37 6.99 5.81 -20.18
C ASP A 37 6.50 7.08 -19.44
N PRO A 38 6.36 8.25 -20.09
CA PRO A 38 5.99 9.51 -19.44
C PRO A 38 4.55 9.57 -18.91
N GLU A 39 3.65 8.71 -19.38
CA GLU A 39 2.20 8.83 -19.12
C GLU A 39 1.68 7.85 -18.03
N GLY A 40 2.56 7.01 -17.48
CA GLY A 40 2.28 5.97 -16.48
C GLY A 40 2.05 6.47 -15.04
N GLY A 41 1.07 7.33 -14.80
CA GLY A 41 0.75 7.88 -13.47
C GLY A 41 0.28 6.80 -12.48
N GLN A 42 1.16 6.34 -11.58
CA GLN A 42 0.77 5.43 -10.50
C GLN A 42 -0.15 6.12 -9.48
N PRO A 43 -1.26 5.47 -9.07
CA PRO A 43 -2.40 6.14 -8.45
C PRO A 43 -2.25 6.52 -6.96
N ALA A 44 -1.17 6.17 -6.27
CA ALA A 44 -1.02 6.51 -4.85
C ALA A 44 0.46 6.66 -4.42
N GLY A 45 0.76 7.81 -3.83
CA GLY A 45 2.05 8.10 -3.18
C GLY A 45 2.01 7.88 -1.67
N VAL A 46 3.09 8.29 -0.99
CA VAL A 46 3.28 8.08 0.47
C VAL A 46 2.08 8.52 1.30
N ARG A 47 1.53 9.69 0.99
CA ARG A 47 0.38 10.27 1.72
C ARG A 47 -0.88 9.42 1.60
N THR A 48 -1.16 8.93 0.40
CA THR A 48 -2.36 8.13 0.14
C THR A 48 -2.29 6.79 0.87
N CYS A 49 -1.13 6.10 0.84
CA CYS A 49 -0.96 4.85 1.58
C CYS A 49 -1.06 5.04 3.10
N ALA A 50 -0.51 6.14 3.64
CA ALA A 50 -0.65 6.48 5.06
C ALA A 50 -2.11 6.71 5.44
N LEU A 51 -2.87 7.49 4.64
CA LEU A 51 -4.29 7.73 4.89
C LEU A 51 -5.14 6.46 4.79
N ILE A 52 -4.82 5.58 3.84
CA ILE A 52 -5.52 4.30 3.68
C ILE A 52 -5.27 3.39 4.89
N ALA A 53 -4.02 3.24 5.32
CA ALA A 53 -3.70 2.44 6.51
C ALA A 53 -4.36 3.01 7.77
N LEU A 54 -4.31 4.34 7.96
CA LEU A 54 -5.03 4.99 9.06
C LEU A 54 -6.52 4.73 8.98
N SER A 55 -7.13 4.85 7.80
CA SER A 55 -8.57 4.61 7.64
C SER A 55 -8.97 3.18 8.01
N GLY A 56 -8.13 2.18 7.70
CA GLY A 56 -8.33 0.81 8.13
C GLY A 56 -8.26 0.64 9.65
N GLY A 57 -7.25 1.26 10.27
CA GLY A 57 -7.11 1.25 11.73
C GLY A 57 -8.29 1.92 12.43
N THR A 58 -8.69 3.11 11.98
CA THR A 58 -9.84 3.84 12.52
C THR A 58 -11.15 3.08 12.28
N ALA A 59 -11.33 2.47 11.11
CA ALA A 59 -12.54 1.69 10.83
C ALA A 59 -12.64 0.44 11.69
N ALA A 60 -11.52 -0.20 12.04
CA ALA A 60 -11.51 -1.30 13.00
C ALA A 60 -11.97 -0.87 14.40
N LEU A 61 -11.57 0.33 14.86
CA LEU A 61 -12.03 0.89 16.13
C LEU A 61 -13.53 1.23 16.13
N LEU A 62 -14.08 1.64 14.98
CA LEU A 62 -15.50 1.93 14.82
C LEU A 62 -16.39 0.67 14.71
N GLY A 63 -15.78 -0.51 14.57
CA GLY A 63 -16.44 -1.81 14.54
C GLY A 63 -16.66 -2.39 13.13
N ILE A 64 -17.17 -3.63 13.10
CA ILE A 64 -17.20 -4.47 11.89
C ILE A 64 -17.98 -3.86 10.71
N VAL A 65 -19.06 -3.12 11.00
CA VAL A 65 -19.88 -2.48 9.96
C VAL A 65 -19.12 -1.33 9.31
N ALA A 66 -18.44 -0.49 10.11
CA ALA A 66 -17.63 0.60 9.60
C ALA A 66 -16.44 0.08 8.78
N LEU A 67 -15.80 -1.00 9.27
CA LEU A 67 -14.72 -1.69 8.55
C LEU A 67 -15.19 -2.22 7.18
N ALA A 68 -16.36 -2.87 7.13
CA ALA A 68 -16.91 -3.38 5.88
C ALA A 68 -17.24 -2.25 4.89
N VAL A 69 -17.90 -1.18 5.34
CA VAL A 69 -18.26 -0.03 4.50
C VAL A 69 -17.01 0.67 3.97
N ALA A 70 -16.02 0.94 4.84
CA ALA A 70 -14.76 1.56 4.44
C ALA A 70 -13.96 0.65 3.49
N GLY A 71 -13.95 -0.67 3.72
CA GLY A 71 -13.31 -1.63 2.83
C GLY A 71 -13.95 -1.65 1.43
N VAL A 72 -15.27 -1.64 1.34
CA VAL A 72 -16.00 -1.52 0.06
C VAL A 72 -15.68 -0.20 -0.63
N PHE A 73 -15.62 0.90 0.12
CA PHE A 73 -15.29 2.21 -0.43
C PHE A 73 -13.85 2.26 -0.99
N VAL A 74 -12.87 1.72 -0.26
CA VAL A 74 -11.48 1.62 -0.74
C VAL A 74 -11.40 0.75 -1.98
N ALA A 75 -12.06 -0.41 -2.00
CA ALA A 75 -12.11 -1.28 -3.18
C ALA A 75 -12.75 -0.57 -4.38
N ALA A 76 -13.83 0.18 -4.17
CA ALA A 76 -14.49 0.96 -5.21
C ALA A 76 -13.56 2.06 -5.76
N ILE A 77 -12.83 2.77 -4.90
CA ILE A 77 -11.84 3.77 -5.33
C ILE A 77 -10.71 3.09 -6.11
N SER A 78 -10.20 1.95 -5.66
CA SER A 78 -9.18 1.19 -6.39
C SER A 78 -9.65 0.79 -7.79
N ILE A 79 -10.88 0.26 -7.89
CA ILE A 79 -11.47 -0.10 -9.19
C ILE A 79 -11.67 1.14 -10.06
N ALA A 80 -12.18 2.24 -9.50
CA ALA A 80 -12.37 3.49 -10.23
C ALA A 80 -11.03 4.06 -10.73
N SER A 81 -9.98 3.99 -9.90
CA SER A 81 -8.63 4.41 -10.26
C SER A 81 -8.05 3.55 -11.38
N TYR A 82 -8.23 2.23 -11.30
CA TYR A 82 -7.84 1.29 -12.34
C TYR A 82 -8.52 1.59 -13.68
N LEU A 83 -9.84 1.81 -13.66
CA LEU A 83 -10.63 2.09 -14.86
C LEU A 83 -10.28 3.45 -15.46
N SER A 84 -10.05 4.47 -14.63
CA SER A 84 -9.65 5.80 -15.10
C SER A 84 -8.24 5.80 -15.69
N SER A 85 -7.34 5.01 -15.11
CA SER A 85 -5.94 4.92 -15.53
C SER A 85 -5.69 3.81 -16.55
N ARG A 86 -6.74 3.21 -17.13
CA ARG A 86 -6.63 2.04 -18.03
C ARG A 86 -5.76 2.28 -19.27
N HIS A 87 -5.61 3.53 -19.70
CA HIS A 87 -4.72 3.95 -20.79
C HIS A 87 -3.23 3.96 -20.41
N ALA A 88 -2.92 4.00 -19.10
CA ALA A 88 -1.57 4.13 -18.54
C ALA A 88 -1.01 2.79 -17.97
N HIS A 89 -1.63 1.65 -18.31
CA HIS A 89 -1.27 0.30 -17.81
C HIS A 89 -0.89 0.21 -16.31
N PRO A 90 -1.72 0.70 -15.38
CA PRO A 90 -1.51 0.45 -13.95
C PRO A 90 -1.57 -1.06 -13.71
N GLY A 91 -0.53 -1.61 -13.09
CA GLY A 91 -0.49 -3.04 -12.80
C GLY A 91 -1.59 -3.41 -11.81
N LEU A 92 -2.32 -4.51 -12.05
CA LEU A 92 -3.33 -5.06 -11.11
C LEU A 92 -2.81 -5.14 -9.66
N THR A 93 -1.52 -5.45 -9.49
CA THR A 93 -0.85 -5.52 -8.18
C THR A 93 -0.87 -4.20 -7.41
N THR A 94 -0.87 -3.07 -8.11
CA THR A 94 -0.87 -1.71 -7.55
C THR A 94 -2.20 -1.39 -6.88
N GLU A 95 -3.30 -1.88 -7.45
CA GLU A 95 -4.65 -1.72 -6.89
C GLU A 95 -4.90 -2.67 -5.73
N VAL A 96 -4.50 -3.93 -5.88
CA VAL A 96 -4.55 -4.92 -4.79
C VAL A 96 -3.75 -4.42 -3.58
N MET A 97 -2.64 -3.72 -3.82
CA MET A 97 -1.84 -3.15 -2.74
C MET A 97 -2.60 -2.11 -1.92
N LEU A 98 -3.45 -1.27 -2.53
CA LEU A 98 -4.25 -0.27 -1.80
C LEU A 98 -5.22 -0.94 -0.83
N VAL A 99 -5.96 -1.94 -1.32
CA VAL A 99 -6.87 -2.72 -0.48
C VAL A 99 -6.10 -3.44 0.62
N PHE A 100 -4.93 -4.00 0.32
CA PHE A 100 -4.10 -4.66 1.31
C PHE A 100 -3.53 -3.69 2.36
N THR A 101 -3.14 -2.47 1.98
CA THR A 101 -2.70 -1.42 2.91
C THR A 101 -3.81 -1.06 3.89
N PHE A 102 -5.07 -1.00 3.44
CA PHE A 102 -6.22 -0.80 4.32
C PHE A 102 -6.34 -1.93 5.35
N LEU A 103 -6.24 -3.18 4.88
CA LEU A 103 -6.33 -4.36 5.74
C LEU A 103 -5.18 -4.44 6.76
N ILE A 104 -3.95 -4.09 6.36
CA ILE A 104 -2.81 -3.99 7.28
C ILE A 104 -3.11 -2.95 8.37
N GLY A 105 -3.70 -1.81 7.99
CA GLY A 105 -4.10 -0.77 8.92
C GLY A 105 -5.10 -1.27 9.97
N ALA A 106 -6.12 -2.02 9.55
CA ALA A 106 -7.07 -2.64 10.45
C ALA A 106 -6.42 -3.72 11.34
N LEU A 107 -5.59 -4.59 10.74
CA LEU A 107 -4.87 -5.66 11.46
C LEU A 107 -3.90 -5.10 12.50
N ALA A 108 -3.34 -3.92 12.28
CA ALA A 108 -2.45 -3.28 13.24
C ALA A 108 -3.15 -2.94 14.57
N MET A 109 -4.49 -2.82 14.60
CA MET A 109 -5.22 -2.60 15.86
C MET A 109 -5.24 -3.84 16.74
N GLU A 110 -5.32 -5.03 16.14
CA GLU A 110 -5.38 -6.28 16.90
C GLU A 110 -4.01 -6.93 17.07
N GLN A 111 -3.18 -6.89 16.03
CA GLN A 111 -1.91 -7.61 15.95
C GLN A 111 -0.82 -6.74 15.30
N PRO A 112 -0.28 -5.74 16.03
CA PRO A 112 0.66 -4.76 15.48
C PRO A 112 1.94 -5.40 14.89
N ALA A 113 2.49 -6.42 15.56
CA ALA A 113 3.70 -7.10 15.10
C ALA A 113 3.50 -7.83 13.76
N LEU A 114 2.34 -8.47 13.57
CA LEU A 114 2.02 -9.17 12.33
C LEU A 114 1.72 -8.19 11.20
N ALA A 115 1.03 -7.09 11.47
CA ALA A 115 0.80 -6.02 10.52
C ALA A 115 2.13 -5.43 10.00
N ALA A 116 3.09 -5.15 10.91
CA ALA A 116 4.42 -4.67 10.54
C ALA A 116 5.18 -5.68 9.67
N GLY A 117 5.16 -6.96 10.04
CA GLY A 117 5.80 -8.03 9.26
C GLY A 117 5.23 -8.14 7.84
N LEU A 118 3.90 -8.10 7.70
CA LEU A 118 3.23 -8.13 6.38
C LEU A 118 3.54 -6.89 5.56
N ALA A 119 3.61 -5.71 6.17
CA ALA A 119 4.01 -4.48 5.48
C ALA A 119 5.43 -4.59 4.91
N VAL A 120 6.38 -5.10 5.70
CA VAL A 120 7.76 -5.31 5.23
C VAL A 120 7.82 -6.36 4.12
N ILE A 121 7.18 -7.52 4.29
CA ILE A 121 7.18 -8.59 3.27
C ILE A 121 6.56 -8.10 1.96
N SER A 122 5.40 -7.44 2.03
CA SER A 122 4.73 -6.92 0.83
C SER A 122 5.58 -5.87 0.10
N THR A 123 6.31 -5.05 0.85
CA THR A 123 7.25 -4.06 0.32
C THR A 123 8.43 -4.71 -0.39
N ILE A 124 9.03 -5.73 0.21
CA ILE A 124 10.11 -6.52 -0.44
C ILE A 124 9.59 -7.17 -1.72
N LEU A 125 8.37 -7.71 -1.71
CA LEU A 125 7.78 -8.38 -2.87
C LEU A 125 7.53 -7.40 -4.03
N LEU A 126 7.10 -6.16 -3.72
CA LEU A 126 6.99 -5.09 -4.70
C LEU A 126 8.35 -4.77 -5.33
N GLN A 127 9.37 -4.58 -4.50
CA GLN A 127 10.73 -4.27 -4.94
C GLN A 127 11.33 -5.39 -5.81
N ALA A 128 11.13 -6.65 -5.43
CA ALA A 128 11.64 -7.82 -6.17
C ALA A 128 11.06 -7.91 -7.60
N LYS A 129 9.78 -7.52 -7.79
CA LYS A 129 9.13 -7.52 -9.11
C LYS A 129 9.83 -6.57 -10.09
N GLU A 130 10.38 -5.44 -9.62
CA GLU A 130 11.12 -4.51 -10.50
C GLU A 130 12.44 -5.08 -10.94
N TRP A 131 13.18 -5.68 -10.00
CA TRP A 131 14.51 -6.20 -10.26
C TRP A 131 14.47 -7.24 -11.38
N LEU A 132 13.48 -8.13 -11.33
CA LEU A 132 13.28 -9.17 -12.34
C LEU A 132 12.91 -8.58 -13.72
N HIS A 133 12.09 -7.52 -13.76
CA HIS A 133 11.68 -6.90 -15.02
C HIS A 133 12.83 -6.13 -15.69
N ARG A 134 13.65 -5.42 -14.89
CA ARG A 134 14.86 -4.74 -15.38
C ARG A 134 15.90 -5.74 -15.89
N PHE A 135 16.11 -6.83 -15.16
CA PHE A 135 17.04 -7.88 -15.56
C PHE A 135 16.60 -8.50 -16.90
N ALA A 136 15.32 -8.87 -17.02
CA ALA A 136 14.77 -9.43 -18.26
C ALA A 136 14.90 -8.48 -19.48
N LYS A 137 14.70 -7.17 -19.30
CA LYS A 137 14.84 -6.17 -20.38
C LYS A 137 16.30 -5.98 -20.81
N GLN A 138 17.24 -6.03 -19.87
CA GLN A 138 18.67 -5.90 -20.17
C GLN A 138 19.23 -7.11 -20.91
N THR A 139 18.83 -8.34 -20.55
CA THR A 139 19.37 -9.55 -21.20
C THR A 139 18.77 -9.80 -22.59
N LEU A 140 17.57 -9.30 -22.88
CA LEU A 140 16.91 -9.48 -24.18
C LEU A 140 17.24 -8.37 -25.20
N SER A 141 17.80 -7.23 -24.77
CA SER A 141 18.25 -6.16 -25.68
C SER A 141 19.66 -6.39 -26.25
N GLU A 142 20.35 -7.43 -25.79
CA GLU A 142 21.68 -7.83 -26.26
C GLU A 142 21.60 -9.12 -27.10
N ASN A 143 20.72 -9.12 -28.10
CA ASN A 143 20.74 -10.08 -29.23
C ASN A 143 20.12 -9.45 -30.49
#